data_AF-B3S309-F1
#
_entry.id   AF-B3S309-F1
#
_cell.length_a   1.000
_cell.length_b   1.000
_cell.length_c   1.000
_cell.angle_alpha   90.00
_cell.angle_beta   90.00
_cell.angle_gamma   90.00
#
_symmetry.space_group_name_H-M   'P 1'
#
loop_
_entity.id
_entity.type
_entity.pdbx_description
1 polymer ?
#
loop_
_entity_poly.entity_id
_entity_poly.type
_entity_poly.pdbx_seq_one_letter_code
_entity_poly.pdbx_strand_id
1 'polypeptide(L)'
;MGCNVVQYDGRRSSGESDGTESGVVLSQYTLSTWIAAKVALLSQRSLVDRPVSAHCIILAIGLVSIFDRWLMMESVASRASAALEEVVKEVEDRYIRKLQGKAYRCCAACCENKSLTGHLVQDCVTNCVSDVNRAQEICNQEFGNFQERLNRCALDCQDKIKDKMSSNMNDVEMSKLTKQMEQCFSECVDTRIKLLAKMRKRLASQLDKMVDF
;
A
#
# COMPACT_ATOMS: atom_id res chain seq x y z
N MET A 1 -15.35 33.58 14.88
CA MET A 1 -14.48 33.02 13.81
C MET A 1 -13.76 31.84 14.42
N GLY A 2 -14.17 30.62 14.05
CA GLY A 2 -13.73 29.38 14.70
C GLY A 2 -12.33 28.95 14.27
N CYS A 3 -11.60 28.32 15.18
CA CYS A 3 -10.38 27.57 14.87
C CYS A 3 -10.74 26.42 13.94
N ASN A 4 -10.28 26.47 12.68
CA ASN A 4 -10.29 25.31 11.79
C ASN A 4 -9.25 24.32 12.29
N VAL A 5 -9.69 23.45 13.20
CA VAL A 5 -9.01 22.19 13.51
C VAL A 5 -9.03 21.38 12.22
N VAL A 6 -7.83 21.01 11.76
CA VAL A 6 -7.58 20.06 10.67
C VAL A 6 -8.59 18.92 10.73
N GLN A 7 -9.44 18.80 9.70
CA GLN A 7 -10.47 17.77 9.58
C GLN A 7 -9.81 16.38 9.57
N TYR A 8 -10.08 15.59 10.62
CA TYR A 8 -10.21 14.15 10.44
C TYR A 8 -11.61 13.91 9.84
N ASP A 9 -11.70 13.72 8.53
CA ASP A 9 -12.99 13.49 7.88
C ASP A 9 -13.35 12.00 7.89
N GLY A 10 -14.48 11.71 8.54
CA GLY A 10 -15.13 10.42 8.55
C GLY A 10 -16.64 10.57 8.37
N ARG A 11 -17.12 10.89 7.16
CA ARG A 11 -18.29 10.21 6.54
C ARG A 11 -18.66 10.70 5.12
N ARG A 12 -18.64 9.74 4.17
CA ARG A 12 -19.59 9.47 3.06
C ARG A 12 -20.54 10.61 2.62
N SER A 13 -20.38 11.13 1.39
CA SER A 13 -21.36 11.09 0.26
C SER A 13 -20.99 12.06 -0.89
N SER A 14 -20.96 11.53 -2.12
CA SER A 14 -21.38 12.18 -3.39
C SER A 14 -20.65 13.44 -3.92
N GLY A 15 -19.87 13.24 -4.98
CA GLY A 15 -19.91 14.08 -6.19
C GLY A 15 -19.07 15.37 -6.24
N GLU A 16 -18.22 15.43 -7.28
CA GLU A 16 -17.56 16.59 -7.89
C GLU A 16 -16.32 17.23 -7.21
N SER A 17 -15.17 16.78 -7.73
CA SER A 17 -13.84 17.38 -7.91
C SER A 17 -13.63 18.89 -7.64
N ASP A 18 -12.64 19.21 -6.82
CA ASP A 18 -11.40 19.85 -7.32
C ASP A 18 -10.22 19.61 -6.37
N GLY A 19 -9.00 19.60 -6.92
CA GLY A 19 -7.88 18.80 -6.42
C GLY A 19 -7.10 19.30 -5.20
N THR A 20 -6.17 18.41 -4.83
CA THR A 20 -4.99 18.56 -3.93
C THR A 20 -5.10 17.89 -2.56
N GLU A 21 -5.25 16.56 -2.49
CA GLU A 21 -4.80 15.74 -1.35
C GLU A 21 -4.74 14.23 -1.71
N SER A 22 -3.68 13.54 -1.27
CA SER A 22 -3.52 12.06 -1.20
C SER A 22 -3.54 11.25 -2.52
N GLY A 23 -2.47 11.34 -3.34
CA GLY A 23 -2.44 10.77 -4.68
C GLY A 23 -1.68 9.45 -4.93
N VAL A 24 -1.13 8.73 -3.95
CA VAL A 24 -0.21 7.60 -4.29
C VAL A 24 -0.73 6.20 -3.93
N VAL A 25 -1.73 6.05 -3.06
CA VAL A 25 -2.13 4.72 -2.56
C VAL A 25 -3.35 4.11 -3.27
N LEU A 26 -4.14 4.91 -4.02
CA LEU A 26 -5.37 4.41 -4.65
C LEU A 26 -5.22 4.01 -6.13
N SER A 27 -4.10 4.28 -6.80
CA SER A 27 -3.98 3.99 -8.24
C SER A 27 -3.90 2.48 -8.55
N GLN A 28 -3.21 1.69 -7.72
CA GLN A 28 -3.04 0.25 -7.98
C GLN A 28 -4.30 -0.57 -7.67
N TYR A 29 -5.04 -0.20 -6.62
CA TYR A 29 -6.30 -0.85 -6.23
C TYR A 29 -7.47 -0.43 -7.13
N THR A 30 -7.50 0.81 -7.60
CA THR A 30 -8.51 1.25 -8.58
C THR A 30 -8.26 0.64 -9.95
N LEU A 31 -7.01 0.46 -10.40
CA LEU A 31 -6.75 -0.20 -11.68
C LEU A 31 -7.09 -1.69 -11.63
N SER A 32 -6.76 -2.40 -10.55
CA SER A 32 -7.12 -3.82 -10.39
C SER A 32 -8.62 -4.02 -10.23
N THR A 33 -9.33 -3.16 -9.49
CA THR A 33 -10.80 -3.19 -9.40
C THR A 33 -11.48 -2.72 -10.69
N TRP A 34 -10.90 -1.79 -11.46
CA TRP A 34 -11.41 -1.37 -12.76
C TRP A 34 -11.19 -2.43 -13.83
N ILE A 35 -10.05 -3.13 -13.81
CA ILE A 35 -9.79 -4.29 -14.65
C ILE A 35 -10.72 -5.44 -14.24
N ALA A 36 -10.86 -5.75 -12.95
CA ALA A 36 -11.78 -6.79 -12.48
C ALA A 36 -13.24 -6.46 -12.79
N ALA A 37 -13.67 -5.21 -12.61
CA ALA A 37 -15.01 -4.74 -12.95
C ALA A 37 -15.22 -4.75 -14.47
N LYS A 38 -14.23 -4.39 -15.28
CA LYS A 38 -14.32 -4.43 -16.74
C LYS A 38 -14.30 -5.87 -17.26
N VAL A 39 -13.57 -6.78 -16.63
CA VAL A 39 -13.60 -8.23 -16.90
C VAL A 39 -14.95 -8.82 -16.49
N ALA A 40 -15.51 -8.43 -15.34
CA ALA A 40 -16.85 -8.85 -14.91
C ALA A 40 -17.97 -8.29 -15.82
N LEU A 41 -17.85 -7.03 -16.27
CA LEU A 41 -18.78 -6.41 -17.22
C LEU A 41 -18.66 -7.01 -18.63
N LEU A 42 -17.45 -7.39 -19.06
CA LEU A 42 -17.23 -8.13 -20.30
C LEU A 42 -17.77 -9.57 -20.21
N SER A 43 -17.78 -10.18 -19.02
CA SER A 43 -18.41 -11.48 -18.75
C SER A 43 -19.95 -11.41 -18.74
N GLN A 44 -20.55 -10.33 -18.23
CA GLN A 44 -22.01 -10.18 -18.22
C GLN A 44 -22.62 -9.87 -19.59
N ARG A 45 -21.84 -9.35 -20.55
CA ARG A 45 -22.33 -9.02 -21.90
C ARG A 45 -22.46 -10.24 -22.82
N SER A 46 -22.13 -11.44 -22.36
CA SER A 46 -22.17 -12.70 -23.13
C SER A 46 -23.42 -13.56 -22.91
N LEU A 47 -24.39 -13.12 -22.09
CA LEU A 47 -25.64 -13.86 -21.84
C LEU A 47 -26.77 -13.51 -22.84
N VAL A 48 -26.47 -13.49 -24.14
CA VAL A 48 -27.51 -13.61 -25.18
C VAL A 48 -27.04 -14.64 -26.20
N ASP A 49 -27.78 -15.75 -26.22
CA ASP A 49 -27.63 -16.98 -26.99
C ASP A 49 -26.89 -16.84 -28.34
N ARG A 50 -25.67 -17.37 -28.41
CA ARG A 50 -25.10 -17.94 -29.64
C ARG A 50 -24.27 -19.17 -29.32
N PRO A 51 -24.25 -20.20 -30.20
CA PRO A 51 -23.46 -21.41 -29.97
C PRO A 51 -21.98 -21.00 -29.91
N VAL A 52 -21.42 -21.01 -28.71
CA VAL A 52 -20.03 -20.63 -28.47
C VAL A 52 -19.13 -21.66 -29.16
N SER A 53 -18.49 -21.24 -30.25
CA SER A 53 -17.44 -22.02 -30.89
C SER A 53 -16.32 -22.29 -29.88
N ALA A 54 -15.62 -23.42 -30.04
CA ALA A 54 -14.52 -23.84 -29.15
C ALA A 54 -13.47 -22.75 -28.89
N HIS A 55 -13.34 -21.77 -29.80
CA HIS A 55 -12.51 -20.58 -29.66
C HIS A 55 -12.89 -19.66 -28.48
N CYS A 56 -14.17 -19.53 -28.11
CA CYS A 56 -14.60 -18.70 -26.98
C CYS A 56 -14.28 -19.34 -25.62
N ILE A 57 -14.33 -20.67 -25.53
CA ILE A 57 -14.00 -21.42 -24.31
C ILE A 57 -12.49 -21.39 -24.06
N ILE A 58 -11.65 -21.52 -25.10
CA ILE A 58 -10.19 -21.44 -24.99
C ILE A 58 -9.73 -20.06 -24.47
N LEU A 59 -10.37 -18.97 -24.92
CA LEU A 59 -10.08 -17.63 -24.41
C LEU A 59 -10.52 -17.42 -22.95
N ALA A 60 -11.65 -18.03 -22.54
CA ALA A 60 -12.11 -17.99 -21.15
C ALA A 60 -11.20 -18.80 -20.20
N ILE A 61 -10.76 -20.01 -20.60
CA ILE A 61 -9.82 -20.84 -19.81
C ILE A 61 -8.43 -20.17 -19.72
N GLY A 62 -7.98 -19.53 -20.79
CA GLY A 62 -6.73 -18.77 -20.81
C GLY A 62 -6.73 -17.59 -19.82
N LEU A 63 -7.85 -16.87 -19.72
CA LEU A 63 -8.00 -15.77 -18.77
C LEU A 63 -8.10 -16.26 -17.31
N VAL A 64 -8.77 -17.39 -17.04
CA VAL A 64 -8.81 -18.00 -15.69
C VAL A 64 -7.42 -18.41 -15.22
N SER A 65 -6.60 -19.00 -16.11
CA SER A 65 -5.22 -19.40 -15.78
C SER A 65 -4.29 -18.22 -15.51
N ILE A 66 -4.54 -17.07 -16.15
CA ILE A 66 -3.86 -15.81 -15.89
C ILE A 66 -4.35 -15.19 -14.58
N PHE A 67 -5.64 -15.31 -14.27
CA PHE A 67 -6.28 -14.79 -13.06
C PHE A 67 -5.89 -15.59 -11.79
N ASP A 68 -5.82 -16.92 -11.87
CA ASP A 68 -5.35 -17.80 -10.78
C ASP A 68 -3.86 -17.60 -10.47
N ARG A 69 -3.04 -17.35 -11.51
CA ARG A 69 -1.61 -17.07 -11.37
C ARG A 69 -1.34 -15.67 -10.80
N TRP A 70 -2.24 -14.72 -11.06
CA TRP A 70 -2.27 -13.40 -10.42
C TRP A 70 -2.65 -13.53 -8.93
N LEU A 71 -3.60 -14.41 -8.59
CA LEU A 71 -4.04 -14.70 -7.22
C LEU A 71 -2.93 -15.34 -6.33
N MET A 72 -2.06 -16.17 -6.89
CA MET A 72 -0.94 -16.77 -6.14
C MET A 72 0.10 -15.73 -5.68
N MET A 73 0.42 -14.74 -6.53
CA MET A 73 1.33 -13.63 -6.18
C MET A 73 0.75 -12.76 -5.04
N GLU A 74 -0.57 -12.56 -5.02
CA GLU A 74 -1.28 -11.85 -3.96
C GLU A 74 -1.16 -12.58 -2.60
N SER A 75 -1.31 -13.90 -2.59
CA SER A 75 -1.25 -14.71 -1.35
C SER A 75 0.14 -14.70 -0.68
N VAL A 76 1.22 -14.71 -1.49
CA VAL A 76 2.59 -14.68 -0.99
C VAL A 76 2.95 -13.27 -0.51
N ALA A 77 2.49 -12.23 -1.21
CA ALA A 77 2.65 -10.84 -0.79
C ALA A 77 1.87 -10.52 0.50
N SER A 78 0.71 -11.14 0.72
CA SER A 78 -0.11 -10.95 1.92
C SER A 78 0.65 -11.21 3.23
N ARG A 79 1.54 -12.21 3.28
CA ARG A 79 2.39 -12.48 4.46
C ARG A 79 3.33 -11.31 4.78
N ALA A 80 3.92 -10.70 3.75
CA ALA A 80 4.78 -9.53 3.91
C ALA A 80 3.98 -8.31 4.39
N SER A 81 2.79 -8.12 3.83
CA SER A 81 1.88 -7.05 4.22
C SER A 81 1.42 -7.18 5.67
N ALA A 82 1.07 -8.39 6.12
CA ALA A 82 0.69 -8.65 7.51
C ALA A 82 1.85 -8.38 8.49
N ALA A 83 3.07 -8.80 8.14
CA ALA A 83 4.25 -8.53 8.96
C ALA A 83 4.61 -7.02 8.98
N LEU A 84 4.38 -6.30 7.87
CA LEU A 84 4.53 -4.85 7.82
C LEU A 84 3.48 -4.16 8.69
N GLU A 85 2.21 -4.60 8.64
CA GLU A 85 1.12 -4.05 9.44
C GLU A 85 1.39 -4.16 10.95
N GLU A 86 2.01 -5.27 11.39
CA GLU A 86 2.45 -5.41 12.79
C GLU A 86 3.48 -4.32 13.17
N VAL A 87 4.44 -4.04 12.29
CA VAL A 87 5.43 -2.96 12.50
C VAL A 87 4.76 -1.59 12.49
N VAL A 88 3.83 -1.35 11.57
CA VAL A 88 3.05 -0.09 11.48
C VAL A 88 2.32 0.14 12.80
N LYS A 89 1.57 -0.85 13.26
CA LYS A 89 0.81 -0.77 14.51
C LYS A 89 1.71 -0.51 15.71
N GLU A 90 2.85 -1.20 15.79
CA GLU A 90 3.83 -0.98 16.85
C GLU A 90 4.37 0.46 16.85
N VAL A 91 4.68 1.00 15.68
CA VAL A 91 5.19 2.37 15.52
C VAL A 91 4.12 3.40 15.87
N GLU A 92 2.88 3.18 15.43
CA GLU A 92 1.75 4.04 15.76
C GLU A 92 1.50 4.10 17.27
N ASP A 93 1.42 2.93 17.91
CA ASP A 93 1.15 2.79 19.34
C ASP A 93 2.26 3.40 20.19
N ARG A 94 3.53 3.15 19.83
CA ARG A 94 4.68 3.62 20.63
C ARG A 94 5.00 5.10 20.42
N TYR A 95 4.88 5.60 19.19
CA TYR A 95 5.42 6.92 18.79
C TYR A 95 4.32 7.86 18.32
N ILE A 96 3.62 7.52 17.25
CA ILE A 96 2.74 8.48 16.54
C ILE A 96 1.60 8.96 17.43
N ARG A 97 0.94 8.06 18.18
CA ARG A 97 -0.13 8.44 19.10
C ARG A 97 0.33 9.36 20.22
N LYS A 98 1.56 9.17 20.72
CA LYS A 98 2.14 10.05 21.75
C LYS A 98 2.43 11.44 21.20
N LEU A 99 3.04 11.51 20.01
CA LEU A 99 3.31 12.76 19.31
C LEU A 99 2.01 13.52 19.02
N GLN A 100 1.00 12.83 18.47
CA GLN A 100 -0.33 13.41 18.24
C GLN A 100 -0.95 13.94 19.52
N GLY A 101 -0.92 13.16 20.61
CA GLY A 101 -1.45 13.61 21.90
C GLY A 101 -0.76 14.87 22.44
N LYS A 102 0.57 14.99 22.29
CA LYS A 102 1.32 16.20 22.64
C LYS A 102 0.97 17.38 21.72
N ALA A 103 0.93 17.13 20.42
CA ALA A 103 0.58 18.14 19.42
C ALA A 103 -0.81 18.73 19.68
N TYR A 104 -1.83 17.89 19.91
CA TYR A 104 -3.19 18.38 20.18
C TYR A 104 -3.30 19.20 21.46
N ARG A 105 -2.60 18.81 22.53
CA ARG A 105 -2.53 19.63 23.75
C ARG A 105 -1.84 20.97 23.51
N CYS A 106 -0.77 20.98 22.73
CA CYS A 106 -0.07 22.20 22.31
C CYS A 106 -1.00 23.11 21.48
N CYS A 107 -1.71 22.56 20.49
CA CYS A 107 -2.66 23.31 19.68
C CYS A 107 -3.79 23.92 20.53
N ALA A 108 -4.33 23.17 21.49
CA ALA A 108 -5.34 23.69 22.41
C ALA A 108 -4.81 24.90 23.21
N ALA A 109 -3.60 24.79 23.76
CA ALA A 109 -2.95 25.89 24.48
C ALA A 109 -2.68 27.12 23.59
N CYS A 110 -2.32 26.93 22.31
CA CYS A 110 -2.20 28.03 21.34
C CYS A 110 -3.53 28.78 21.17
N CYS A 111 -4.65 28.04 21.05
CA CYS A 111 -5.98 28.61 20.83
C CYS A 111 -6.55 29.30 22.08
N GLU A 112 -6.18 28.85 23.27
CA GLU A 112 -6.60 29.45 24.55
C GLU A 112 -5.80 30.72 24.89
N ASN A 113 -4.65 30.93 24.24
CA ASN A 113 -3.77 32.06 24.52
C ASN A 113 -4.32 33.37 23.92
N LYS A 114 -4.98 34.16 24.75
CA LYS A 114 -5.56 35.47 24.40
C LYS A 114 -4.53 36.54 24.01
N SER A 115 -3.25 36.32 24.30
CA SER A 115 -2.17 37.24 23.94
C SER A 115 -1.69 37.08 22.50
N LEU A 116 -2.03 35.96 21.84
CA LEU A 116 -1.70 35.73 20.44
C LEU A 116 -2.75 36.35 19.52
N THR A 117 -2.30 36.99 18.44
CA THR A 117 -3.17 37.41 17.33
C THR A 117 -3.50 36.21 16.43
N GLY A 118 -4.52 36.31 15.59
CA GLY A 118 -4.97 35.19 14.75
C GLY A 118 -3.86 34.52 13.91
N HIS A 119 -2.97 35.30 13.30
CA HIS A 119 -1.82 34.76 12.55
C HIS A 119 -0.83 34.01 13.46
N LEU A 120 -0.53 34.59 14.63
CA LEU A 120 0.41 33.97 15.58
C LEU A 120 -0.14 32.67 16.18
N VAL A 121 -1.46 32.55 16.33
CA VAL A 121 -2.10 31.27 16.70
C VAL A 121 -1.88 30.22 15.61
N GLN A 122 -2.00 30.59 14.33
CA GLN A 122 -1.78 29.67 13.23
C GLN A 122 -0.33 29.19 13.14
N ASP A 123 0.63 30.09 13.34
CA ASP A 123 2.06 29.73 13.42
C ASP A 123 2.34 28.79 14.60
N CYS A 124 1.75 29.08 15.77
CA CYS A 124 1.84 28.24 16.96
C CYS A 124 1.32 26.82 16.70
N VAL A 125 0.12 26.69 16.11
CA VAL A 125 -0.49 25.39 15.74
C VAL A 125 0.36 24.64 14.72
N THR A 126 0.89 25.33 13.71
CA THR A 126 1.77 24.73 12.69
C THR A 126 3.04 24.16 13.32
N ASN A 127 3.62 24.88 14.28
CA ASN A 127 4.79 24.41 15.02
C ASN A 127 4.46 23.18 15.90
N CYS A 128 3.28 23.16 16.55
CA CYS A 128 2.85 22.03 17.37
C CYS A 128 2.76 20.70 16.61
N VAL A 129 2.37 20.72 15.33
CA VAL A 129 2.21 19.51 14.50
C VAL A 129 3.46 19.13 13.71
N SER A 130 4.49 19.97 13.71
CA SER A 130 5.71 19.78 12.90
C SER A 130 6.40 18.44 13.15
N ASP A 131 6.53 18.01 14.41
CA ASP A 131 7.12 16.72 14.77
C ASP A 131 6.25 15.53 14.36
N VAL A 132 4.92 15.67 14.39
CA VAL A 132 3.99 14.65 13.89
C VAL A 132 4.19 14.46 12.39
N ASN A 133 4.26 15.56 11.63
CA ASN A 133 4.47 15.53 10.19
C ASN A 133 5.82 14.90 9.84
N ARG A 134 6.88 15.27 10.57
CA ARG A 134 8.22 14.70 10.38
C ARG A 134 8.26 13.19 10.68
N ALA A 135 7.59 12.75 11.75
CA ALA A 135 7.48 11.35 12.09
C ALA A 135 6.72 10.55 11.03
N GLN A 136 5.62 11.10 10.49
CA GLN A 136 4.86 10.48 9.40
C GLN A 136 5.70 10.34 8.13
N GLU A 137 6.46 11.38 7.75
CA GLU A 137 7.34 11.33 6.58
C GLU A 137 8.37 10.21 6.69
N ILE A 138 9.03 10.07 7.85
CA ILE A 138 9.99 8.99 8.12
C ILE A 138 9.33 7.62 7.97
N CYS A 139 8.14 7.45 8.55
CA CYS A 139 7.39 6.20 8.44
C CYS A 139 7.04 5.88 6.99
N ASN A 140 6.50 6.86 6.26
CA ASN A 140 6.12 6.71 4.85
C ASN A 140 7.31 6.35 3.97
N GLN A 141 8.48 6.95 4.20
CA GLN A 141 9.70 6.61 3.48
C GLN A 141 10.14 5.16 3.74
N GLU A 142 10.19 4.73 5.00
CA GLU A 142 10.60 3.36 5.34
C GLU A 142 9.62 2.30 4.82
N PHE A 143 8.31 2.54 4.96
CA PHE A 143 7.28 1.64 4.47
C PHE A 143 7.23 1.62 2.94
N GLY A 144 7.33 2.78 2.28
CA GLY A 144 7.41 2.88 0.83
C GLY A 144 8.62 2.14 0.26
N ASN A 145 9.79 2.31 0.86
CA ASN A 145 11.01 1.58 0.47
C ASN A 145 10.85 0.06 0.63
N PHE A 146 10.15 -0.39 1.67
CA PHE A 146 9.86 -1.82 1.86
C PHE A 146 8.92 -2.34 0.76
N GLN A 147 7.84 -1.62 0.48
CA GLN A 147 6.85 -1.98 -0.55
C GLN A 147 7.47 -1.99 -1.95
N GLU A 148 8.31 -1.02 -2.29
CA GLU A 148 9.01 -1.00 -3.59
C GLU A 148 9.88 -2.25 -3.76
N ARG A 149 10.64 -2.61 -2.71
CA ARG A 149 11.49 -3.81 -2.71
C ARG A 149 10.69 -5.11 -2.78
N LEU A 150 9.47 -5.12 -2.24
CA LEU A 150 8.55 -6.24 -2.35
C LEU A 150 8.01 -6.36 -3.77
N ASN A 151 7.58 -5.24 -4.37
CA ASN A 151 7.09 -5.21 -5.76
C ASN A 151 8.17 -5.64 -6.76
N ARG A 152 9.44 -5.26 -6.51
CA ARG A 152 10.58 -5.72 -7.31
C ARG A 152 10.80 -7.23 -7.26
N CYS A 153 10.42 -7.94 -6.19
CA CYS A 153 10.52 -9.40 -6.14
C CYS A 153 9.73 -10.07 -7.27
N ALA A 154 8.54 -9.56 -7.59
CA ALA A 154 7.71 -10.13 -8.64
C ALA A 154 8.36 -9.95 -10.02
N LEU A 155 8.86 -8.75 -10.31
CA LEU A 155 9.52 -8.41 -11.57
C LEU A 155 10.82 -9.20 -11.74
N ASP A 156 11.69 -9.22 -10.72
CA ASP A 156 12.97 -9.92 -10.76
C ASP A 156 12.79 -11.44 -10.96
N CYS A 157 11.78 -12.03 -10.31
CA CYS A 157 11.47 -13.45 -10.49
C CYS A 157 10.84 -13.73 -11.85
N GLN A 158 9.97 -12.86 -12.33
CA GLN A 158 9.37 -12.98 -13.65
C GLN A 158 10.45 -12.97 -14.74
N ASP A 159 11.41 -12.03 -14.68
CA ASP A 159 12.46 -11.91 -15.68
C ASP A 159 13.38 -13.14 -15.68
N LYS A 160 13.77 -13.66 -14.50
CA LYS A 160 14.51 -14.93 -14.38
C LYS A 160 13.79 -16.13 -15.02
N ILE A 161 12.46 -16.12 -15.03
CA ILE A 161 11.67 -17.20 -15.64
C ILE A 161 11.54 -16.98 -17.14
N LYS A 162 11.35 -15.74 -17.61
CA LYS A 162 11.35 -15.41 -19.04
C LYS A 162 12.65 -15.81 -19.71
N ASP A 163 13.80 -15.59 -19.05
CA ASP A 163 15.13 -15.95 -19.57
C ASP A 163 15.28 -17.47 -19.79
N LYS A 164 14.46 -18.29 -19.13
CA LYS A 164 14.45 -19.75 -19.26
C LYS A 164 13.38 -20.26 -20.23
N MET A 165 12.49 -19.41 -20.72
CA MET A 165 11.46 -19.81 -21.67
C MET A 165 12.05 -20.04 -23.06
N SER A 166 11.66 -21.14 -23.70
CA SER A 166 11.96 -21.42 -25.10
C SER A 166 10.67 -21.52 -25.92
N SER A 167 10.75 -21.37 -27.24
CA SER A 167 9.56 -21.36 -28.11
C SER A 167 8.87 -22.71 -28.25
N ASN A 168 9.51 -23.81 -27.80
CA ASN A 168 9.07 -25.19 -28.04
C ASN A 168 8.85 -25.97 -26.73
N MET A 169 8.51 -25.30 -25.63
CA MET A 169 8.29 -25.95 -24.34
C MET A 169 6.99 -26.75 -24.30
N ASN A 170 7.03 -27.92 -23.67
CA ASN A 170 5.84 -28.72 -23.38
C ASN A 170 5.19 -28.33 -22.03
N ASP A 171 3.98 -28.84 -21.78
CA ASP A 171 3.22 -28.52 -20.56
C ASP A 171 3.94 -28.88 -19.26
N VAL A 172 4.75 -29.94 -19.28
CA VAL A 172 5.53 -30.39 -18.11
C VAL A 172 6.63 -29.37 -17.78
N GLU A 173 7.32 -28.85 -18.79
CA GLU A 173 8.35 -27.84 -18.61
C GLU A 173 7.75 -26.49 -18.18
N MET A 174 6.58 -26.13 -18.72
CA MET A 174 5.83 -24.93 -18.30
C MET A 174 5.36 -25.03 -16.85
N SER A 175 4.91 -26.21 -16.41
CA SER A 175 4.58 -26.48 -15.00
C SER A 175 5.81 -26.31 -14.09
N LYS A 176 6.98 -26.80 -14.53
CA LYS A 176 8.24 -26.66 -13.79
C LYS A 176 8.69 -25.20 -13.66
N LEU A 177 8.57 -24.40 -14.73
CA LEU A 177 8.86 -22.96 -14.67
C LEU A 177 7.88 -22.22 -13.74
N THR A 178 6.62 -22.62 -13.73
CA THR A 178 5.61 -22.05 -12.81
C THR A 178 6.02 -22.26 -11.35
N LYS A 179 6.39 -23.49 -10.98
CA LYS A 179 6.88 -23.79 -9.63
C LYS A 179 8.15 -23.03 -9.27
N GLN A 180 9.08 -22.85 -10.22
CA GLN A 180 10.28 -22.04 -10.01
C GLN A 180 9.95 -20.56 -9.77
N MET A 181 8.92 -20.03 -10.44
CA MET A 181 8.45 -18.66 -10.22
C MET A 181 7.91 -18.49 -8.80
N GLU A 182 7.02 -19.39 -8.37
CA GLU A 182 6.43 -19.39 -7.03
C GLU A 182 7.51 -19.48 -5.94
N GLN A 183 8.46 -20.40 -6.11
CA GLN A 183 9.57 -20.56 -5.18
C GLN A 183 10.45 -19.31 -5.12
N CYS A 184 10.84 -18.76 -6.27
CA CYS A 184 11.63 -17.52 -6.33
C CYS A 184 10.93 -16.37 -5.57
N PHE A 185 9.62 -16.21 -5.80
CA PHE A 185 8.87 -15.13 -5.17
C PHE A 185 8.75 -15.35 -3.66
N SER A 186 8.43 -16.56 -3.21
CA SER A 186 8.37 -16.87 -1.78
C SER A 186 9.71 -16.62 -1.06
N GLU A 187 10.82 -17.09 -1.63
CA GLU A 187 12.16 -16.88 -1.06
C GLU A 187 12.53 -15.39 -0.98
N CYS A 188 12.16 -14.62 -2.02
CA CYS A 188 12.37 -13.17 -2.02
C CYS A 188 11.55 -12.50 -0.91
N VAL A 189 10.27 -12.84 -0.78
CA VAL A 189 9.39 -12.32 0.27
C VAL A 189 9.91 -12.68 1.67
N ASP A 190 10.28 -13.93 1.92
CA ASP A 190 10.83 -14.35 3.22
C ASP A 190 12.10 -13.57 3.58
N THR A 191 12.93 -13.25 2.57
CA THR A 191 14.09 -12.38 2.73
C THR A 191 13.69 -10.95 3.09
N ARG A 192 12.62 -10.40 2.49
CA ARG A 192 12.11 -9.07 2.85
C ARG A 192 11.54 -9.05 4.26
N ILE A 193 10.76 -10.05 4.66
CA ILE A 193 10.21 -10.16 6.02
C ILE A 193 11.33 -10.14 7.06
N LYS A 194 12.44 -10.86 6.85
CA LYS A 194 13.61 -10.83 7.76
C LYS A 194 14.23 -9.44 7.92
N LEU A 195 14.10 -8.56 6.91
CA LEU A 195 14.61 -7.19 6.96
C LEU A 195 13.69 -6.22 7.70
N LEU A 196 12.44 -6.59 7.99
CA LEU A 196 11.50 -5.76 8.77
C LEU A 196 12.07 -5.44 10.16
N ALA A 197 12.75 -6.39 10.79
CA ALA A 197 13.41 -6.14 12.08
C ALA A 197 14.47 -5.02 12.00
N LYS A 198 15.19 -4.91 10.87
CA LYS A 198 16.16 -3.83 10.63
C LYS A 198 15.46 -2.50 10.38
N MET A 199 14.32 -2.51 9.67
CA MET A 199 13.49 -1.33 9.46
C MET A 199 12.92 -0.81 10.78
N ARG A 200 12.35 -1.69 11.61
CA ARG A 200 11.88 -1.36 12.96
C ARG A 200 12.95 -0.66 13.80
N LYS A 201 14.18 -1.16 13.79
CA LYS A 201 15.31 -0.52 14.49
C LYS A 201 15.63 0.89 13.97
N ARG A 202 15.56 1.11 12.65
CA ARG A 202 15.77 2.45 12.06
C ARG A 202 14.66 3.42 12.46
N LEU A 203 13.40 2.97 12.37
CA LEU A 203 12.23 3.74 12.79
C LEU A 203 12.35 4.14 14.26
N ALA A 204 12.59 3.17 15.16
CA ALA A 204 12.79 3.45 16.58
C ALA A 204 13.90 4.49 16.81
N SER A 205 15.09 4.27 16.23
CA SER A 205 16.23 5.19 16.39
C SER A 205 15.96 6.63 15.93
N GLN A 206 15.07 6.82 14.95
CA GLN A 206 14.72 8.15 14.45
C GLN A 206 13.59 8.79 15.25
N LEU A 207 12.60 7.98 15.67
CA LEU A 207 11.40 8.44 16.36
C LEU A 207 11.59 8.61 17.88
N ASP A 208 12.48 7.84 18.51
CA ASP A 208 12.81 7.98 19.95
C ASP A 208 13.21 9.44 20.26
N LYS A 209 14.00 10.05 19.38
CA LYS A 209 14.46 11.45 19.49
C LYS A 209 13.34 12.50 19.46
N MET A 210 12.12 12.11 19.08
CA MET A 210 10.97 13.02 18.96
C MET A 210 10.01 12.89 20.16
N VAL A 211 10.05 11.75 20.85
CA VAL A 211 9.12 11.43 21.95
C VAL A 211 9.73 11.75 23.32
N ASP A 212 11.06 11.74 23.45
CA ASP A 212 11.76 12.05 24.71
C ASP A 212 11.89 13.56 24.92
N PHE A 213 10.91 14.17 25.60
CA PHE A 213 10.97 15.51 26.22
C PHE A 213 9.99 15.62 27.39
#